data_AF-A0AAW0VYW5-F1
#
_entry.id   AF-A0AAW0VYW5-F1
#
_cell.length_a   1.000
_cell.length_b   1.000
_cell.length_c   1.000
_cell.angle_alpha   90.00
_cell.angle_beta   90.00
_cell.angle_gamma   90.00
#
_symmetry.space_group_name_H-M   'P 1'
#
loop_
_entity.id
_entity.type
_entity.pdbx_description
1 polymer ?
#
loop_
_entity_poly.entity_id
_entity_poly.type
_entity_poly.pdbx_seq_one_letter_code
_entity_poly.pdbx_strand_id
1 'polypeptide(L)'
;MSPNAFTNRQVSARRRVIVSLVSKCQKGSAKVSSRTSITSTHTRSLRYRLNSTGKKLVKIFKCVEEGDLKRLQDLLLVTGPAVCRQQTGWSLLHAAADSNQPEVLSFLLKLISPNIVNKEGQTPAHLAALKGHTQVLKILLADEDFNLNKRDNHNRTFKDLLAAPLFEAVLWWDTSKIQHLLQLGADPDYHAGHLVQGALTRELQVTTPRHLALSLLREPIFDNFPQRGTPKRVSEQRDEHSSDDTISGTPFNLLPIGPLRLNVRPGSVQTSGPDVYRMDTDPRGYVCILSYSSFQERPDLVLEGSNSDVKNLSNVFGKMGYTGHSHCSLTAQETKQVLTSVREMQLLDRVGCAVFIISSHGIGNEKFLTSDMRVLSTQWVCELFKDSECPGLKNKPKLFIFDFCCGYYKEENVRRNKRVKYTRVEEPLQDTVCLYSSSGSFTSYSFTKEGTAFNTALCRTLAQHSHHHELADLYRQLLKECTNNSYTGSPQLHNFGFTKKFFFNPIH
;
A
#
# COMPACT_ATOMS: atom_id res chain seq x y z
N MET A 1 -22.46 54.51 2.41
CA MET A 1 -23.55 53.54 2.11
C MET A 1 -23.08 52.17 2.55
N SER A 2 -23.81 51.50 3.46
CA SER A 2 -23.35 50.35 4.25
C SER A 2 -23.28 49.02 3.45
N PRO A 3 -22.31 48.13 3.72
CA PRO A 3 -22.11 46.86 3.02
C PRO A 3 -22.92 45.68 3.61
N ASN A 4 -24.24 45.81 3.77
CA ASN A 4 -25.08 44.79 4.44
C ASN A 4 -26.28 44.26 3.61
N ALA A 5 -26.32 44.49 2.29
CA ALA A 5 -27.49 44.11 1.47
C ALA A 5 -27.36 42.76 0.73
N PHE A 6 -26.15 42.24 0.50
CA PHE A 6 -25.94 41.06 -0.36
C PHE A 6 -26.01 39.70 0.38
N THR A 7 -25.82 39.66 1.70
CA THR A 7 -25.90 38.44 2.50
C THR A 7 -27.33 37.99 2.82
N ASN A 8 -28.33 38.88 2.69
CA ASN A 8 -29.72 38.57 3.08
C ASN A 8 -30.54 37.79 2.02
N ARG A 9 -30.19 37.85 0.73
CA ARG A 9 -30.94 37.13 -0.32
C ARG A 9 -30.63 35.63 -0.35
N GLN A 10 -29.39 35.21 -0.06
CA GLN A 10 -28.93 33.81 -0.11
C GLN A 10 -29.27 33.01 1.15
N VAL A 11 -29.23 33.63 2.33
CA VAL A 11 -29.84 33.09 3.56
C VAL A 11 -31.32 32.73 3.33
N SER A 12 -32.01 33.44 2.43
CA SER A 12 -33.41 33.15 2.07
C SER A 12 -33.61 31.91 1.18
N ALA A 13 -32.61 31.43 0.44
CA ALA A 13 -32.74 30.25 -0.43
C ALA A 13 -32.59 28.95 0.37
N ARG A 14 -31.55 28.85 1.21
CA ARG A 14 -31.42 27.77 2.20
C ARG A 14 -32.56 27.81 3.23
N ARG A 15 -33.01 29.01 3.66
CA ARG A 15 -34.24 29.14 4.49
C ARG A 15 -35.52 28.72 3.76
N ARG A 16 -35.67 28.91 2.44
CA ARG A 16 -36.88 28.50 1.70
C ARG A 16 -37.04 26.97 1.62
N VAL A 17 -35.95 26.24 1.44
CA VAL A 17 -35.95 24.77 1.52
C VAL A 17 -36.23 24.30 2.96
N ILE A 18 -35.65 25.00 3.95
CA ILE A 18 -35.92 24.76 5.38
C ILE A 18 -37.39 25.07 5.73
N VAL A 19 -38.02 26.13 5.23
CA VAL A 19 -39.42 26.49 5.55
C VAL A 19 -40.42 25.49 4.93
N SER A 20 -40.14 24.97 3.73
CA SER A 20 -40.95 23.91 3.12
C SER A 20 -40.92 22.60 3.93
N LEU A 21 -39.75 22.23 4.46
CA LEU A 21 -39.57 21.00 5.26
C LEU A 21 -39.93 21.16 6.75
N VAL A 22 -39.73 22.34 7.36
CA VAL A 22 -40.00 22.63 8.78
C VAL A 22 -41.49 22.84 9.06
N SER A 23 -42.29 23.25 8.08
CA SER A 23 -43.77 23.35 8.24
C SER A 23 -44.43 22.01 8.62
N LYS A 24 -43.74 20.88 8.42
CA LYS A 24 -44.20 19.53 8.80
C LYS A 24 -43.66 19.01 10.15
N CYS A 25 -42.74 19.72 10.83
CA CYS A 25 -41.99 19.17 11.98
C CYS A 25 -42.21 19.85 13.34
N GLN A 26 -43.15 20.80 13.48
CA GLN A 26 -43.38 21.55 14.73
C GLN A 26 -44.10 20.77 15.87
N LYS A 27 -44.02 19.44 15.92
CA LYS A 27 -44.57 18.63 17.03
C LYS A 27 -43.55 17.60 17.51
N GLY A 28 -42.72 17.96 18.48
CA GLY A 28 -41.95 16.98 19.26
C GLY A 28 -40.56 17.43 19.70
N SER A 29 -40.49 18.22 20.76
CA SER A 29 -39.24 18.48 21.50
C SER A 29 -39.26 17.69 22.81
N ALA A 30 -38.24 16.87 23.09
CA ALA A 30 -38.06 16.30 24.43
C ALA A 30 -36.58 16.24 24.83
N LYS A 31 -36.27 17.00 25.89
CA LYS A 31 -35.02 17.00 26.68
C LYS A 31 -34.81 15.65 27.39
N VAL A 32 -33.57 15.23 27.61
CA VAL A 32 -33.23 14.33 28.73
C VAL A 32 -31.94 14.78 29.43
N SER A 33 -32.02 14.74 30.76
CA SER A 33 -31.17 15.28 31.81
C SER A 33 -29.91 14.44 32.13
N SER A 34 -28.95 15.12 32.74
CA SER A 34 -27.61 14.76 33.24
C SER A 34 -27.53 13.81 34.46
N ARG A 35 -26.34 13.19 34.62
CA ARG A 35 -25.63 12.61 35.82
C ARG A 35 -25.12 11.19 35.48
N THR A 36 -23.90 10.71 35.78
CA THR A 36 -22.82 11.08 36.72
C THR A 36 -21.51 10.37 36.27
N SER A 37 -20.38 10.86 36.77
CA SER A 37 -18.96 10.44 36.64
C SER A 37 -18.67 8.99 37.13
N ILE A 38 -17.62 8.25 36.68
CA ILE A 38 -16.23 8.24 37.18
C ILE A 38 -15.35 7.20 36.39
N THR A 39 -14.10 7.59 36.07
CA THR A 39 -12.78 6.92 35.83
C THR A 39 -12.55 5.63 35.01
N SER A 40 -11.57 5.75 34.10
CA SER A 40 -10.38 4.91 33.80
C SER A 40 -10.50 3.40 33.50
N THR A 41 -9.94 3.05 32.32
CA THR A 41 -9.30 1.77 31.93
C THR A 41 -10.13 0.48 31.99
N HIS A 42 -10.80 0.15 30.88
CA HIS A 42 -10.80 -1.18 30.24
C HIS A 42 -11.76 -1.16 29.04
N THR A 43 -11.33 -1.74 27.92
CA THR A 43 -12.14 -2.03 26.74
C THR A 43 -13.27 -3.00 27.09
N ARG A 44 -14.40 -2.47 27.58
CA ARG A 44 -15.66 -3.21 27.68
C ARG A 44 -16.65 -2.66 26.67
N SER A 45 -17.12 -3.56 25.81
CA SER A 45 -18.29 -3.43 24.95
C SER A 45 -19.41 -2.65 25.65
N LEU A 46 -19.56 -1.37 25.29
CA LEU A 46 -20.69 -0.55 25.73
C LEU A 46 -21.91 -0.91 24.87
N ARG A 47 -22.62 -1.96 25.26
CA ARG A 47 -24.01 -2.18 24.83
C ARG A 47 -24.89 -1.10 25.46
N TYR A 48 -24.94 0.09 24.83
CA TYR A 48 -26.01 1.03 25.11
C TYR A 48 -27.30 0.53 24.49
N ARG A 49 -28.29 0.25 25.33
CA ARG A 49 -29.66 -0.03 24.90
C ARG A 49 -30.27 1.31 24.45
N LEU A 50 -30.01 1.69 23.20
CA LEU A 50 -30.50 2.95 22.63
C LEU A 50 -32.03 2.93 22.49
N ASN A 51 -32.66 4.00 22.93
CA ASN A 51 -34.05 4.38 22.69
C ASN A 51 -34.35 4.48 21.16
N SER A 52 -35.64 4.50 20.78
CA SER A 52 -36.09 4.44 19.37
C SER A 52 -35.50 5.56 18.49
N THR A 53 -35.20 6.72 19.06
CA THR A 53 -34.52 7.86 18.44
C THR A 53 -33.02 7.61 18.25
N GLY A 54 -32.33 7.03 19.24
CA GLY A 54 -30.92 6.62 19.13
C GLY A 54 -30.68 5.52 18.08
N LYS A 55 -31.60 4.56 17.96
CA LYS A 55 -31.57 3.55 16.89
C LYS A 55 -31.76 4.16 15.49
N LYS A 56 -32.51 5.26 15.37
CA LYS A 56 -32.73 5.98 14.09
C LYS A 56 -31.50 6.84 13.72
N LEU A 57 -30.87 7.49 14.70
CA LEU A 57 -29.61 8.23 14.54
C LEU A 57 -28.46 7.34 14.04
N VAL A 58 -28.31 6.14 14.60
CA VAL A 58 -27.30 5.19 14.11
C VAL A 58 -27.58 4.76 12.67
N LYS A 59 -28.85 4.57 12.30
CA LYS A 59 -29.24 4.17 10.95
C LYS A 59 -28.95 5.24 9.90
N ILE A 60 -29.19 6.52 10.19
CA ILE A 60 -29.00 7.59 9.20
C ILE A 60 -27.51 7.84 8.89
N PHE A 61 -26.63 7.82 9.90
CA PHE A 61 -25.19 7.92 9.67
C PHE A 61 -24.67 6.72 8.86
N LYS A 62 -25.16 5.51 9.16
CA LYS A 62 -24.79 4.33 8.40
C LYS A 62 -25.20 4.43 6.92
N CYS A 63 -26.37 4.99 6.61
CA CYS A 63 -26.79 5.20 5.21
C CYS A 63 -25.86 6.19 4.49
N VAL A 64 -25.38 7.23 5.19
CA VAL A 64 -24.39 8.17 4.65
C VAL A 64 -23.07 7.47 4.39
N GLU A 65 -22.55 6.70 5.35
CA GLU A 65 -21.28 5.96 5.23
C GLU A 65 -21.32 4.95 4.07
N GLU A 66 -22.48 4.32 3.82
CA GLU A 66 -22.72 3.36 2.74
C GLU A 66 -23.05 4.00 1.38
N GLY A 67 -23.25 5.33 1.31
CA GLY A 67 -23.61 6.01 0.06
C GLY A 67 -25.08 5.87 -0.37
N ASP A 68 -25.96 5.36 0.51
CA ASP A 68 -27.37 5.10 0.19
C ASP A 68 -28.20 6.39 0.22
N LEU A 69 -28.10 7.16 -0.87
CA LEU A 69 -28.77 8.45 -1.04
C LEU A 69 -30.29 8.34 -0.93
N LYS A 70 -30.89 7.28 -1.48
CA LYS A 70 -32.34 7.10 -1.50
C LYS A 70 -32.87 6.92 -0.07
N ARG A 71 -32.24 6.03 0.69
CA ARG A 71 -32.62 5.79 2.08
C ARG A 71 -32.29 6.96 2.98
N LEU A 72 -31.22 7.70 2.69
CA LEU A 72 -30.91 8.95 3.36
C LEU A 72 -32.03 9.97 3.18
N GLN A 73 -32.53 10.17 1.96
CA GLN A 73 -33.64 11.08 1.66
C GLN A 73 -34.90 10.71 2.47
N ASP A 74 -35.26 9.42 2.51
CA ASP A 74 -36.41 8.93 3.27
C ASP A 74 -36.26 9.18 4.79
N LEU A 75 -35.06 8.94 5.33
CA LEU A 75 -34.79 9.14 6.76
C LEU A 75 -34.74 10.62 7.14
N LEU A 76 -34.25 11.48 6.25
CA LEU A 76 -34.21 12.93 6.46
C LEU A 76 -35.59 13.58 6.49
N LEU A 77 -36.56 13.03 5.75
CA LEU A 77 -37.95 13.51 5.79
C LEU A 77 -38.56 13.39 7.19
N VAL A 78 -38.11 12.40 7.97
CA VAL A 78 -38.62 12.11 9.32
C VAL A 78 -37.74 12.72 10.42
N THR A 79 -36.43 12.85 10.19
CA THR A 79 -35.46 13.27 11.21
C THR A 79 -34.95 14.70 11.08
N GLY A 80 -35.14 15.33 9.91
CA GLY A 80 -34.61 16.65 9.58
C GLY A 80 -33.12 16.64 9.18
N PRO A 81 -32.61 17.72 8.56
CA PRO A 81 -31.25 17.78 8.02
C PRO A 81 -30.15 18.12 9.03
N ALA A 82 -30.48 18.74 10.16
CA ALA A 82 -29.49 19.19 11.16
C ALA A 82 -29.05 18.07 12.13
N VAL A 83 -28.83 16.85 11.60
CA VAL A 83 -28.48 15.68 12.40
C VAL A 83 -26.97 15.65 12.68
N CYS A 84 -26.61 15.61 13.96
CA CYS A 84 -25.23 15.45 14.42
C CYS A 84 -25.10 14.46 15.59
N ARG A 85 -23.92 13.83 15.73
CA ARG A 85 -23.59 13.01 16.90
C ARG A 85 -23.31 13.93 18.08
N GLN A 86 -24.17 13.91 19.11
CA GLN A 86 -24.10 14.86 20.24
C GLN A 86 -22.74 14.86 20.99
N GLN A 87 -22.08 13.69 21.08
CA GLN A 87 -20.82 13.57 21.81
C GLN A 87 -19.62 14.15 21.06
N THR A 88 -19.67 14.27 19.72
CA THR A 88 -18.53 14.71 18.90
C THR A 88 -18.83 15.92 18.02
N GLY A 89 -20.09 16.34 17.92
CA GLY A 89 -20.53 17.37 16.96
C GLY A 89 -20.49 16.90 15.50
N TRP A 90 -20.24 15.61 15.26
CA TRP A 90 -20.04 15.06 13.92
C TRP A 90 -21.34 15.07 13.13
N SER A 91 -21.40 15.85 12.04
CA SER A 91 -22.59 15.96 11.19
C SER A 91 -22.61 14.92 10.06
N LEU A 92 -23.75 14.78 9.39
CA LEU A 92 -23.86 13.94 8.19
C LEU A 92 -22.86 14.35 7.11
N LEU A 93 -22.56 15.65 6.98
CA LEU A 93 -21.61 16.16 6.01
C LEU A 93 -20.16 15.74 6.34
N HIS A 94 -19.80 15.64 7.63
CA HIS A 94 -18.52 15.07 8.06
C HIS A 94 -18.41 13.58 7.73
N ALA A 95 -19.50 12.82 7.94
CA ALA A 95 -19.51 11.39 7.63
C ALA A 95 -19.39 11.14 6.11
N ALA A 96 -20.10 11.90 5.28
CA ALA A 96 -19.99 11.80 3.83
C ALA A 96 -18.57 12.15 3.34
N ALA A 97 -17.95 13.16 3.96
CA ALA A 97 -16.58 13.54 3.63
C ALA A 97 -15.55 12.50 4.07
N ASP A 98 -15.67 11.91 5.26
CA ASP A 98 -14.75 10.88 5.77
C ASP A 98 -14.86 9.55 5.00
N SER A 99 -16.09 9.17 4.60
CA SER A 99 -16.38 7.92 3.88
C SER A 99 -16.26 8.03 2.35
N ASN A 100 -15.78 9.16 1.81
CA ASN A 100 -15.63 9.40 0.37
C ASN A 100 -16.93 9.22 -0.45
N GLN A 101 -18.02 9.88 -0.03
CA GLN A 101 -19.34 9.72 -0.66
C GLN A 101 -19.77 11.01 -1.39
N PRO A 102 -19.30 11.26 -2.63
CA PRO A 102 -19.50 12.54 -3.33
C PRO A 102 -20.96 12.84 -3.69
N GLU A 103 -21.76 11.85 -4.04
CA GLU A 103 -23.18 12.01 -4.38
C GLU A 103 -24.00 12.40 -3.16
N VAL A 104 -23.75 11.73 -2.03
CA VAL A 104 -24.38 12.04 -0.75
C VAL A 104 -23.96 13.42 -0.25
N LEU A 105 -22.67 13.76 -0.37
CA LEU A 105 -22.13 15.06 -0.01
C LEU A 105 -22.81 16.18 -0.81
N SER A 106 -22.91 16.03 -2.14
CA SER A 106 -23.56 17.00 -3.04
C SER A 106 -25.02 17.23 -2.69
N PHE A 107 -25.73 16.18 -2.28
CA PHE A 107 -27.10 16.31 -1.79
C PHE A 107 -27.16 17.04 -0.43
N LEU A 108 -26.28 16.68 0.52
CA LEU A 108 -26.26 17.27 1.85
C LEU A 108 -25.83 18.75 1.85
N LEU A 109 -24.99 19.19 0.90
CA LEU A 109 -24.60 20.60 0.74
C LEU A 109 -25.77 21.54 0.42
N LYS A 110 -26.85 21.00 -0.17
CA LYS A 110 -28.10 21.75 -0.38
C LYS A 110 -28.81 22.07 0.94
N LEU A 111 -28.49 21.33 2.02
CA LEU A 111 -29.20 21.34 3.29
C LEU A 111 -28.35 21.82 4.47
N ILE A 112 -27.04 21.60 4.41
CA ILE A 112 -26.08 21.83 5.50
C ILE A 112 -24.97 22.74 4.98
N SER A 113 -24.54 23.71 5.79
CA SER A 113 -23.41 24.57 5.45
C SER A 113 -22.12 23.75 5.27
N PRO A 114 -21.31 24.02 4.22
CA PRO A 114 -20.02 23.35 4.04
C PRO A 114 -19.00 23.67 5.14
N ASN A 115 -19.22 24.75 5.90
CA ASN A 115 -18.32 25.20 6.97
C ASN A 115 -18.75 24.72 8.37
N ILE A 116 -19.68 23.75 8.44
CA ILE A 116 -20.06 23.15 9.72
C ILE A 116 -18.84 22.54 10.40
N VAL A 117 -18.71 22.73 11.71
CA VAL A 117 -17.57 22.23 12.48
C VAL A 117 -17.98 21.18 13.50
N ASN A 118 -17.14 20.17 13.69
CA ASN A 118 -17.24 19.24 14.81
C ASN A 118 -16.60 19.85 16.09
N LYS A 119 -16.54 19.10 17.19
CA LYS A 119 -15.94 19.59 18.45
C LYS A 119 -14.44 19.88 18.38
N GLU A 120 -13.74 19.32 17.38
CA GLU A 120 -12.33 19.59 17.10
C GLU A 120 -12.13 20.82 16.20
N GLY A 121 -13.22 21.55 15.88
CA GLY A 121 -13.18 22.69 14.97
C GLY A 121 -13.00 22.30 13.51
N GLN A 122 -12.95 21.00 13.19
CA GLN A 122 -12.74 20.51 11.84
C GLN A 122 -14.00 20.67 11.02
N THR A 123 -13.85 21.13 9.78
CA THR A 123 -14.91 21.07 8.75
C THR A 123 -14.86 19.74 8.00
N PRO A 124 -15.90 19.39 7.22
CA PRO A 124 -15.85 18.23 6.31
C PRO A 124 -14.62 18.23 5.39
N ALA A 125 -14.15 19.40 4.94
CA ALA A 125 -12.95 19.51 4.11
C ALA A 125 -11.67 19.08 4.86
N HIS A 126 -11.56 19.32 6.17
CA HIS A 126 -10.39 18.88 6.95
C HIS A 126 -10.28 17.35 6.97
N LEU A 127 -11.41 16.66 7.11
CA LEU A 127 -11.46 15.19 7.11
C LEU A 127 -11.16 14.62 5.73
N ALA A 128 -11.77 15.18 4.68
CA ALA A 128 -11.51 14.79 3.30
C ALA A 128 -10.03 15.00 2.92
N ALA A 129 -9.43 16.11 3.36
CA ALA A 129 -8.01 16.40 3.17
C ALA A 129 -7.11 15.39 3.88
N LEU A 130 -7.37 15.07 5.16
CA LEU A 130 -6.57 14.09 5.91
C LEU A 130 -6.58 12.69 5.26
N LYS A 131 -7.68 12.33 4.59
CA LYS A 131 -7.84 11.03 3.91
C LYS A 131 -7.46 11.04 2.44
N GLY A 132 -7.14 12.21 1.86
CA GLY A 132 -6.83 12.35 0.44
C GLY A 132 -8.02 12.18 -0.50
N HIS A 133 -9.24 12.43 -0.04
CA HIS A 133 -10.48 12.29 -0.83
C HIS A 133 -10.67 13.49 -1.77
N THR A 134 -9.91 13.52 -2.87
CA THR A 134 -9.82 14.66 -3.79
C THR A 134 -11.16 15.02 -4.46
N GLN A 135 -12.00 14.04 -4.78
CA GLN A 135 -13.31 14.30 -5.41
C GLN A 135 -14.28 15.02 -4.46
N VAL A 136 -14.31 14.62 -3.19
CA VAL A 136 -15.08 15.30 -2.14
C VAL A 136 -14.60 16.74 -1.96
N LEU A 137 -13.28 16.96 -1.96
CA LEU A 137 -12.71 18.31 -1.87
C LEU A 137 -13.07 19.20 -3.06
N LYS A 138 -13.03 18.66 -4.29
CA LYS A 138 -13.46 19.38 -5.49
C LYS A 138 -14.91 19.86 -5.37
N ILE A 139 -15.81 19.01 -4.87
CA ILE A 139 -17.23 19.36 -4.65
C ILE A 139 -17.36 20.45 -3.58
N LEU A 140 -16.63 20.35 -2.46
CA LEU A 140 -16.66 21.36 -1.40
C LEU A 140 -16.12 22.71 -1.87
N LEU A 141 -15.03 22.71 -2.64
CA LEU A 141 -14.43 23.92 -3.20
C LEU A 141 -15.31 24.61 -4.25
N ALA A 142 -16.22 23.87 -4.88
CA ALA A 142 -17.18 24.42 -5.82
C ALA A 142 -18.41 25.05 -5.14
N ASP A 143 -18.62 24.85 -3.83
CA ASP A 143 -19.71 25.50 -3.09
C ASP A 143 -19.34 26.97 -2.79
N GLU A 144 -20.17 27.91 -3.23
CA GLU A 144 -19.92 29.36 -3.09
C GLU A 144 -19.73 29.80 -1.63
N ASP A 145 -20.35 29.09 -0.69
CA ASP A 145 -20.27 29.42 0.73
C ASP A 145 -19.06 28.79 1.42
N PHE A 146 -18.24 27.99 0.72
CA PHE A 146 -17.09 27.32 1.33
C PHE A 146 -15.98 28.29 1.74
N ASN A 147 -15.58 28.23 3.00
CA ASN A 147 -14.50 29.05 3.53
C ASN A 147 -13.18 28.27 3.54
N LEU A 148 -12.37 28.50 2.51
CA LEU A 148 -11.05 27.90 2.34
C LEU A 148 -10.03 28.23 3.44
N ASN A 149 -10.26 29.30 4.22
CA ASN A 149 -9.38 29.74 5.31
C ASN A 149 -9.86 29.28 6.69
N LYS A 150 -10.90 28.45 6.77
CA LYS A 150 -11.40 27.94 8.06
C LYS A 150 -10.34 27.06 8.71
N ARG A 151 -10.05 27.31 9.99
CA ARG A 151 -9.05 26.58 10.77
C ARG A 151 -9.70 25.68 11.81
N ASP A 152 -9.10 24.51 12.04
CA ASP A 152 -9.43 23.61 13.15
C ASP A 152 -8.86 24.11 14.49
N ASN A 153 -9.10 23.37 15.59
CA ASN A 153 -8.59 23.72 16.91
C ASN A 153 -7.05 23.65 17.03
N HIS A 154 -6.36 23.06 16.05
CA HIS A 154 -4.90 23.03 15.94
C HIS A 154 -4.39 24.16 15.03
N ASN A 155 -5.25 25.11 14.68
CA ASN A 155 -4.96 26.24 13.81
C ASN A 155 -4.56 25.84 12.38
N ARG A 156 -4.98 24.66 11.90
CA ARG A 156 -4.68 24.15 10.54
C ARG A 156 -5.87 24.37 9.63
N THR A 157 -5.61 24.74 8.38
CA THR A 157 -6.60 24.73 7.29
C THR A 157 -6.69 23.35 6.65
N PHE A 158 -7.69 23.12 5.79
CA PHE A 158 -7.74 21.86 5.04
C PHE A 158 -6.52 21.68 4.11
N LYS A 159 -5.95 22.77 3.57
CA LYS A 159 -4.76 22.74 2.71
C LYS A 159 -3.53 22.24 3.44
N ASP A 160 -3.36 22.69 4.68
CA ASP A 160 -2.29 22.23 5.58
C ASP A 160 -2.36 20.70 5.79
N LEU A 161 -3.57 20.16 5.87
CA LEU A 161 -3.80 18.72 6.02
C LEU A 161 -3.58 17.91 4.73
N LEU A 162 -3.57 18.55 3.55
CA LEU A 162 -3.21 17.89 2.29
C LEU A 162 -1.73 17.51 2.23
N ALA A 163 -0.91 18.10 3.09
CA ALA A 163 0.51 17.78 3.16
C ALA A 163 0.75 16.31 3.53
N ALA A 164 -0.09 15.70 4.37
CA ALA A 164 0.02 14.27 4.72
C ALA A 164 -0.22 13.33 3.51
N PRO A 165 -1.36 13.38 2.80
CA PRO A 165 -1.54 12.57 1.60
C PRO A 165 -0.63 12.98 0.43
N LEU A 166 -0.12 14.23 0.39
CA LEU A 166 0.90 14.63 -0.59
C LEU A 166 2.24 13.95 -0.27
N PHE A 167 2.61 13.91 1.00
CA PHE A 167 3.78 13.19 1.48
C PHE A 167 3.70 11.71 1.11
N GLU A 168 2.54 11.08 1.35
CA GLU A 168 2.27 9.70 0.89
C GLU A 168 2.35 9.59 -0.63
N ALA A 169 1.72 10.50 -1.39
CA ALA A 169 1.75 10.45 -2.85
C ALA A 169 3.18 10.57 -3.40
N VAL A 170 4.05 11.37 -2.77
CA VAL A 170 5.48 11.45 -3.10
C VAL A 170 6.22 10.16 -2.75
N LEU A 171 5.97 9.56 -1.58
CA LEU A 171 6.54 8.25 -1.21
C LEU A 171 6.17 7.17 -2.22
N TRP A 172 4.93 7.18 -2.69
CA TRP A 172 4.36 6.15 -3.57
C TRP A 172 4.45 6.49 -5.06
N TRP A 173 5.06 7.62 -5.42
CA TRP A 173 5.19 8.08 -6.81
C TRP A 173 3.84 8.20 -7.55
N ASP A 174 2.78 8.56 -6.83
CA ASP A 174 1.47 8.76 -7.42
C ASP A 174 1.39 10.15 -8.06
N THR A 175 1.94 10.27 -9.27
CA THR A 175 2.06 11.55 -10.01
C THR A 175 0.71 12.22 -10.24
N SER A 176 -0.33 11.43 -10.53
CA SER A 176 -1.70 11.92 -10.71
C SER A 176 -2.24 12.52 -9.42
N LYS A 177 -2.04 11.84 -8.28
CA LYS A 177 -2.45 12.34 -6.97
C LYS A 177 -1.60 13.52 -6.51
N ILE A 178 -0.30 13.54 -6.79
CA ILE A 178 0.58 14.69 -6.55
C ILE A 178 0.02 15.91 -7.29
N GLN A 179 -0.23 15.79 -8.59
CA GLN A 179 -0.78 16.88 -9.40
C GLN A 179 -2.14 17.35 -8.86
N HIS A 180 -3.05 16.42 -8.57
CA HIS A 180 -4.36 16.78 -8.01
C HIS A 180 -4.26 17.45 -6.64
N LEU A 181 -3.38 16.99 -5.74
CA LEU A 181 -3.21 17.58 -4.42
C LEU A 181 -2.58 18.98 -4.50
N LEU A 182 -1.59 19.17 -5.37
CA LEU A 182 -1.00 20.49 -5.65
C LEU A 182 -2.03 21.45 -6.26
N GLN A 183 -2.87 20.98 -7.18
CA GLN A 183 -3.99 21.77 -7.74
C GLN A 183 -5.02 22.18 -6.66
N LEU A 184 -5.25 21.32 -5.67
CA LEU A 184 -6.10 21.63 -4.51
C LEU A 184 -5.44 22.59 -3.51
N GLY A 185 -4.17 22.97 -3.75
CA GLY A 185 -3.41 23.92 -2.96
C GLY A 185 -2.63 23.30 -1.81
N ALA A 186 -2.25 22.02 -1.91
CA ALA A 186 -1.32 21.40 -0.97
C ALA A 186 0.04 22.11 -1.02
N ASP A 187 0.56 22.49 0.14
CA ASP A 187 1.89 23.09 0.26
C ASP A 187 2.96 21.98 0.38
N PRO A 188 3.87 21.84 -0.60
CA PRO A 188 4.91 20.83 -0.56
C PRO A 188 5.98 21.11 0.51
N ASP A 189 6.01 22.30 1.09
CA ASP A 189 6.95 22.71 2.14
C ASP A 189 6.29 22.70 3.54
N TYR A 190 5.04 22.27 3.64
CA TYR A 190 4.36 22.13 4.92
C TYR A 190 4.96 20.98 5.74
N HIS A 191 5.22 21.25 7.02
CA HIS A 191 5.89 20.32 7.93
C HIS A 191 4.92 19.25 8.44
N ALA A 192 4.67 18.24 7.60
CA ALA A 192 3.76 17.13 7.88
C ALA A 192 4.44 15.90 8.48
N GLY A 193 5.74 15.93 8.78
CA GLY A 193 6.47 14.77 9.30
C GLY A 193 5.89 14.13 10.57
N HIS A 194 5.14 14.89 11.38
CA HIS A 194 4.40 14.37 12.54
C HIS A 194 3.04 13.73 12.20
N LEU A 195 2.47 14.08 11.05
CA LEU A 195 1.20 13.54 10.54
C LEU A 195 1.39 12.20 9.83
N VAL A 196 2.62 11.92 9.37
CA VAL A 196 3.00 10.69 8.67
C VAL A 196 3.80 9.81 9.64
N GLN A 197 3.15 8.84 10.27
CA GLN A 197 3.85 7.85 11.09
C GLN A 197 4.59 6.85 10.19
N GLY A 198 5.91 7.00 10.06
CA GLY A 198 6.75 6.05 9.34
C GLY A 198 8.20 6.09 9.83
N ALA A 199 8.87 4.94 9.91
CA ALA A 199 10.30 4.85 10.24
C ALA A 199 11.16 5.60 9.22
N LEU A 200 10.75 5.56 7.94
CA LEU A 200 11.48 6.17 6.82
C LEU A 200 11.66 7.70 6.95
N THR A 201 10.64 8.42 7.44
CA THR A 201 10.71 9.89 7.58
C THR A 201 11.62 10.31 8.73
N ARG A 202 11.73 9.48 9.77
CA ARG A 202 12.65 9.67 10.89
C ARG A 202 14.09 9.32 10.51
N GLU A 203 14.29 8.25 9.76
CA GLU A 203 15.60 7.81 9.28
C GLU A 203 16.19 8.77 8.23
N LEU A 204 15.36 9.24 7.30
CA LEU A 204 15.78 10.22 6.28
C LEU A 204 15.79 11.68 6.79
N GLN A 205 15.33 11.93 8.03
CA GLN A 205 15.17 13.27 8.63
C GLN A 205 14.37 14.26 7.76
N VAL A 206 13.47 13.76 6.91
CA VAL A 206 12.66 14.58 6.01
C VAL A 206 11.35 14.99 6.67
N THR A 207 11.08 16.30 6.70
CA THR A 207 9.94 16.88 7.43
C THR A 207 8.83 17.38 6.50
N THR A 208 9.09 17.47 5.19
CA THR A 208 8.17 18.02 4.19
C THR A 208 8.13 17.16 2.90
N PRO A 209 7.03 17.20 2.14
CA PRO A 209 6.93 16.49 0.85
C PRO A 209 8.03 16.88 -0.16
N ARG A 210 8.45 18.16 -0.21
CA ARG A 210 9.51 18.62 -1.11
C ARG A 210 10.87 18.05 -0.72
N HIS A 211 11.20 18.08 0.57
CA HIS A 211 12.47 17.51 1.05
C HIS A 211 12.52 16.02 0.76
N LEU A 212 11.41 15.30 0.96
CA LEU A 212 11.33 13.89 0.57
C LEU A 212 11.55 13.70 -0.94
N ALA A 213 10.90 14.49 -1.79
CA ALA A 213 11.08 14.39 -3.24
C ALA A 213 12.53 14.64 -3.69
N LEU A 214 13.19 15.63 -3.07
CA LEU A 214 14.62 15.94 -3.29
C LEU A 214 15.53 14.79 -2.86
N SER A 215 15.30 14.23 -1.66
CA SER A 215 16.12 13.14 -1.11
C SER A 215 16.02 11.84 -1.93
N LEU A 216 14.95 11.65 -2.68
CA LEU A 216 14.75 10.47 -3.53
C LEU A 216 15.47 10.56 -4.90
N LEU A 217 16.13 11.69 -5.23
CA LEU A 217 16.90 11.93 -6.49
C LEU A 217 16.10 11.61 -7.77
N ARG A 218 14.91 12.20 -7.92
CA ARG A 218 14.01 11.86 -9.05
C ARG A 218 13.65 13.06 -9.92
N GLU A 219 14.34 13.16 -11.06
CA GLU A 219 14.34 14.30 -11.98
C GLU A 219 13.00 14.69 -12.67
N PRO A 220 11.92 13.89 -12.77
CA PRO A 220 10.67 14.36 -13.39
C PRO A 220 9.58 14.87 -12.41
N ILE A 221 9.78 14.78 -11.08
CA ILE A 221 8.84 15.40 -10.11
C ILE A 221 9.13 16.91 -9.95
N PHE A 222 10.37 17.34 -10.16
CA PHE A 222 10.78 18.73 -9.93
C PHE A 222 10.00 19.74 -10.75
N ASP A 223 9.56 19.37 -11.96
CA ASP A 223 8.78 20.23 -12.84
C ASP A 223 7.34 20.48 -12.35
N ASN A 224 6.82 19.65 -11.44
CA ASN A 224 5.47 19.82 -10.89
C ASN A 224 5.44 20.71 -9.63
N PHE A 225 6.57 20.98 -8.98
CA PHE A 225 6.59 21.85 -7.80
C PHE A 225 6.80 23.31 -8.21
N PRO A 226 6.00 24.25 -7.68
CA PRO A 226 6.20 25.66 -7.98
C PRO A 226 7.61 26.10 -7.54
N GLN A 227 8.36 26.74 -8.46
CA GLN A 227 9.66 27.33 -8.17
C GLN A 227 9.50 28.58 -7.29
N ARG A 228 10.37 28.75 -6.29
CA ARG A 228 10.38 29.96 -5.46
C ARG A 228 10.75 31.18 -6.33
N GLY A 229 9.86 32.17 -6.37
CA GLY A 229 10.29 33.55 -6.60
C GLY A 229 11.23 33.96 -5.46
N THR A 230 12.48 34.24 -5.77
CA THR A 230 13.48 34.66 -4.79
C THR A 230 13.25 36.13 -4.38
N PRO A 231 13.55 36.51 -3.13
CA PRO A 231 13.55 37.90 -2.71
C PRO A 231 14.77 38.63 -3.28
N LYS A 232 14.57 39.88 -3.73
CA LYS A 232 15.63 40.80 -4.18
C LYS A 232 16.76 40.93 -3.15
N ARG A 233 18.01 40.77 -3.59
CA ARG A 233 19.15 41.48 -2.99
C ARG A 233 20.28 41.74 -4.01
N VAL A 234 20.36 43.01 -4.39
CA VAL A 234 21.52 43.88 -4.65
C VAL A 234 22.81 43.27 -5.25
N SER A 235 23.06 43.71 -6.48
CA SER A 235 24.31 43.91 -7.24
C SER A 235 25.66 43.59 -6.60
N GLU A 236 26.51 42.90 -7.37
CA GLU A 236 27.87 43.36 -7.68
C GLU A 236 28.36 42.75 -9.01
N GLN A 237 29.01 43.58 -9.83
CA GLN A 237 29.51 43.31 -11.18
C GLN A 237 30.91 42.68 -11.15
N ARG A 238 31.32 42.20 -12.35
CA ARG A 238 32.68 41.91 -12.88
C ARG A 238 33.05 40.42 -12.87
N ASP A 239 33.70 39.86 -13.88
CA ASP A 239 34.07 40.26 -15.24
C ASP A 239 34.34 38.92 -15.97
N GLU A 240 34.01 38.83 -17.26
CA GLU A 240 34.39 37.72 -18.13
C GLU A 240 35.90 37.68 -18.30
N HIS A 241 36.55 36.51 -18.18
CA HIS A 241 37.76 36.16 -18.94
C HIS A 241 37.80 34.65 -19.22
N SER A 242 38.14 34.37 -20.47
CA SER A 242 38.16 33.09 -21.19
C SER A 242 39.15 32.04 -20.68
N SER A 243 38.78 30.77 -20.81
CA SER A 243 39.63 29.74 -21.44
C SER A 243 38.83 28.46 -21.70
N ASP A 244 38.81 28.06 -22.97
CA ASP A 244 38.79 26.70 -23.54
C ASP A 244 38.18 25.54 -22.74
N ASP A 245 37.11 24.96 -23.26
CA ASP A 245 37.24 23.69 -24.01
C ASP A 245 35.90 23.33 -24.67
N THR A 246 35.83 23.54 -25.98
CA THR A 246 34.82 22.93 -26.85
C THR A 246 35.11 21.43 -27.00
N ILE A 247 34.31 20.58 -26.34
CA ILE A 247 34.05 19.23 -26.85
C ILE A 247 32.60 19.18 -27.32
N SER A 248 32.49 19.25 -28.64
CA SER A 248 31.34 18.90 -29.45
C SER A 248 30.58 17.70 -28.91
N GLY A 249 29.25 17.84 -28.84
CA GLY A 249 28.34 16.76 -28.49
C GLY A 249 28.56 15.52 -29.36
N THR A 250 28.98 14.43 -28.71
CA THR A 250 28.59 13.09 -29.12
C THR A 250 27.25 12.78 -28.43
N PRO A 251 26.24 12.25 -29.13
CA PRO A 251 25.04 11.78 -28.46
C PRO A 251 25.48 10.73 -27.45
N PHE A 252 25.08 10.90 -26.18
CA PHE A 252 25.26 9.85 -25.18
C PHE A 252 24.63 8.59 -25.76
N ASN A 253 25.48 7.66 -26.20
CA ASN A 253 25.09 6.30 -26.47
C ASN A 253 24.41 5.80 -25.20
N LEU A 254 23.08 5.67 -25.27
CA LEU A 254 22.31 4.87 -24.34
C LEU A 254 22.93 3.47 -24.40
N LEU A 255 23.83 3.18 -23.46
CA LEU A 255 24.28 1.81 -23.26
C LEU A 255 23.03 0.98 -22.94
N PRO A 256 22.77 -0.11 -23.69
CA PRO A 256 21.56 -0.88 -23.53
C PRO A 256 21.49 -1.49 -22.12
N ILE A 257 20.31 -1.42 -21.51
CA ILE A 257 19.96 -2.02 -20.22
C ILE A 257 20.23 -3.53 -20.30
N GLY A 258 21.20 -4.03 -19.53
CA GLY A 258 21.62 -5.43 -19.52
C GLY A 258 21.40 -6.12 -18.17
N PRO A 259 21.23 -7.45 -18.13
CA PRO A 259 21.03 -8.23 -16.90
C PRO A 259 22.21 -8.12 -15.92
N LEU A 260 21.96 -8.42 -14.64
CA LEU A 260 22.99 -8.49 -13.60
C LEU A 260 24.14 -9.40 -14.03
N ARG A 261 25.35 -8.83 -14.12
CA ARG A 261 26.58 -9.58 -14.41
C ARG A 261 27.18 -10.11 -13.10
N LEU A 262 26.57 -11.17 -12.58
CA LEU A 262 27.04 -11.83 -11.35
C LEU A 262 27.83 -13.10 -11.67
N ASN A 263 28.95 -13.28 -10.97
CA ASN A 263 29.69 -14.54 -10.96
C ASN A 263 29.27 -15.33 -9.74
N VAL A 264 28.92 -16.60 -9.94
CA VAL A 264 28.65 -17.57 -8.88
C VAL A 264 29.94 -18.34 -8.66
N ARG A 265 30.26 -18.64 -7.39
CA ARG A 265 31.40 -19.49 -7.04
C ARG A 265 30.91 -20.92 -6.81
N PRO A 266 31.68 -21.96 -7.20
CA PRO A 266 31.32 -23.34 -6.91
C PRO A 266 31.37 -23.62 -5.41
N GLY A 267 30.57 -24.58 -4.97
CA GLY A 267 30.50 -25.01 -3.57
C GLY A 267 31.88 -25.36 -3.00
N SER A 268 32.18 -24.80 -1.82
CA SER A 268 33.50 -24.91 -1.16
C SER A 268 33.44 -25.67 0.18
N VAL A 269 32.25 -26.07 0.63
CA VAL A 269 32.02 -26.73 1.90
C VAL A 269 31.59 -28.17 1.67
N GLN A 270 32.16 -29.10 2.43
CA GLN A 270 31.79 -30.51 2.40
C GLN A 270 30.44 -30.69 3.13
N THR A 271 29.36 -30.85 2.37
CA THR A 271 27.98 -30.87 2.90
C THR A 271 27.48 -32.30 3.17
N SER A 272 28.25 -33.09 3.92
CA SER A 272 27.84 -34.45 4.31
C SER A 272 27.62 -34.56 5.81
N GLY A 273 26.53 -35.22 6.21
CA GLY A 273 26.17 -35.43 7.61
C GLY A 273 24.68 -35.72 7.79
N PRO A 274 24.27 -36.30 8.93
CA PRO A 274 22.87 -36.62 9.20
C PRO A 274 21.99 -35.36 9.31
N ASP A 275 22.59 -34.25 9.74
CA ASP A 275 21.91 -32.97 9.99
C ASP A 275 22.01 -32.00 8.80
N VAL A 276 22.38 -32.49 7.60
CA VAL A 276 22.51 -31.68 6.38
C VAL A 276 21.63 -32.26 5.28
N TYR A 277 20.89 -31.41 4.56
CA TYR A 277 20.15 -31.86 3.39
C TYR A 277 21.10 -32.31 2.29
N ARG A 278 20.74 -33.42 1.64
CA ARG A 278 21.51 -33.97 0.53
C ARG A 278 21.35 -33.09 -0.72
N MET A 279 22.42 -32.40 -1.08
CA MET A 279 22.48 -31.41 -2.17
C MET A 279 23.65 -31.73 -3.12
N ASP A 280 23.75 -32.99 -3.54
CA ASP A 280 24.81 -33.57 -4.40
C ASP A 280 24.30 -33.99 -5.79
N THR A 281 23.03 -33.73 -6.13
CA THR A 281 22.41 -34.08 -7.42
C THR A 281 22.78 -33.12 -8.54
N ASP A 282 22.69 -33.59 -9.79
CA ASP A 282 22.77 -32.77 -11.00
C ASP A 282 21.55 -33.07 -11.90
N PRO A 283 20.60 -32.13 -12.10
CA PRO A 283 20.61 -30.75 -11.59
C PRO A 283 20.46 -30.67 -10.07
N ARG A 284 21.02 -29.60 -9.48
CA ARG A 284 21.07 -29.38 -8.03
C ARG A 284 19.68 -29.23 -7.41
N GLY A 285 18.78 -28.59 -8.14
CA GLY A 285 17.43 -28.28 -7.69
C GLY A 285 16.54 -27.89 -8.86
N TYR A 286 15.23 -27.95 -8.63
CA TYR A 286 14.24 -27.39 -9.53
C TYR A 286 13.88 -25.96 -9.10
N VAL A 287 13.72 -25.02 -10.04
CA VAL A 287 13.26 -23.65 -9.78
C VAL A 287 12.04 -23.28 -10.63
N CYS A 288 10.95 -22.87 -9.99
CA CYS A 288 9.75 -22.35 -10.65
C CYS A 288 9.60 -20.86 -10.33
N ILE A 289 9.65 -20.00 -11.34
CA ILE A 289 9.51 -18.56 -11.17
C ILE A 289 8.17 -18.13 -11.77
N LEU A 290 7.26 -17.62 -10.95
CA LEU A 290 5.97 -17.07 -11.38
C LEU A 290 5.97 -15.56 -11.12
N SER A 291 6.08 -14.76 -12.19
CA SER A 291 6.17 -13.30 -12.10
C SER A 291 4.93 -12.64 -12.70
N TYR A 292 4.10 -11.99 -11.87
CA TYR A 292 2.86 -11.36 -12.31
C TYR A 292 3.07 -9.87 -12.44
N SER A 293 3.29 -9.42 -13.68
CA SER A 293 3.69 -8.04 -13.96
C SER A 293 2.68 -7.24 -14.76
N SER A 294 1.68 -7.88 -15.33
CA SER A 294 0.59 -7.27 -16.08
C SER A 294 -0.75 -7.83 -15.62
N PHE A 295 -1.75 -6.96 -15.50
CA PHE A 295 -3.07 -7.28 -14.97
C PHE A 295 -4.15 -6.80 -15.95
N GLN A 296 -4.93 -7.73 -16.49
CA GLN A 296 -5.84 -7.55 -17.64
C GLN A 296 -6.88 -6.42 -17.44
N GLU A 297 -7.30 -6.19 -16.19
CA GLU A 297 -8.30 -5.17 -15.84
C GLU A 297 -7.69 -3.97 -15.11
N ARG A 298 -6.39 -4.00 -14.82
CA ARG A 298 -5.69 -3.00 -14.00
C ARG A 298 -4.27 -2.73 -14.51
N PRO A 299 -4.13 -2.06 -15.68
CA PRO A 299 -2.82 -1.72 -16.23
C PRO A 299 -2.03 -0.74 -15.35
N ASP A 300 -2.70 -0.06 -14.42
CA ASP A 300 -2.09 0.76 -13.38
C ASP A 300 -1.35 -0.05 -12.31
N LEU A 301 -1.58 -1.37 -12.24
CA LEU A 301 -0.90 -2.29 -11.31
C LEU A 301 0.33 -2.96 -11.95
N VAL A 302 0.83 -2.49 -13.08
CA VAL A 302 2.03 -3.07 -13.69
C VAL A 302 3.22 -3.01 -12.72
N LEU A 303 3.91 -4.14 -12.56
CA LEU A 303 5.14 -4.22 -11.77
C LEU A 303 6.35 -4.01 -12.68
N GLU A 304 6.84 -2.77 -12.73
CA GLU A 304 8.06 -2.44 -13.48
C GLU A 304 9.28 -3.22 -12.96
N GLY A 305 10.25 -3.53 -13.82
CA GLY A 305 11.48 -4.26 -13.43
C GLY A 305 11.32 -5.78 -13.21
N SER A 306 10.10 -6.31 -13.14
CA SER A 306 9.81 -7.75 -12.99
C SER A 306 10.47 -8.62 -14.08
N ASN A 307 10.55 -8.11 -15.32
CA ASN A 307 11.20 -8.79 -16.44
C ASN A 307 12.71 -8.92 -16.23
N SER A 308 13.33 -7.93 -15.57
CA SER A 308 14.74 -7.99 -15.19
C SER A 308 14.94 -8.98 -14.06
N ASP A 309 14.04 -9.02 -13.07
CA ASP A 309 14.11 -9.99 -11.97
C ASP A 309 14.05 -11.43 -12.46
N VAL A 310 13.10 -11.76 -13.35
CA VAL A 310 13.00 -13.10 -13.94
C VAL A 310 14.32 -13.50 -14.61
N LYS A 311 14.89 -12.61 -15.44
CA LYS A 311 16.17 -12.87 -16.12
C LYS A 311 17.32 -13.05 -15.12
N ASN A 312 17.41 -12.21 -14.10
CA ASN A 312 18.47 -12.25 -13.11
C ASN A 312 18.39 -13.53 -12.26
N LEU A 313 17.20 -13.88 -11.77
CA LEU A 313 16.96 -15.09 -11.00
C LEU A 313 17.28 -16.33 -11.83
N SER A 314 16.74 -16.43 -13.05
CA SER A 314 17.03 -17.55 -13.96
C SER A 314 18.54 -17.69 -14.22
N ASN A 315 19.25 -16.57 -14.43
CA ASN A 315 20.70 -16.59 -14.65
C ASN A 315 21.48 -17.06 -13.42
N VAL A 316 21.19 -16.53 -12.23
CA VAL A 316 21.88 -16.92 -10.98
C VAL A 316 21.62 -18.39 -10.65
N PHE A 317 20.37 -18.85 -10.69
CA PHE A 317 20.04 -20.25 -10.44
C PHE A 317 20.64 -21.19 -11.48
N GLY A 318 20.62 -20.81 -12.77
CA GLY A 318 21.26 -21.58 -13.83
C GLY A 318 22.77 -21.74 -13.60
N LYS A 319 23.47 -20.66 -13.24
CA LYS A 319 24.90 -20.72 -12.86
C LYS A 319 25.15 -21.56 -11.61
N MET A 320 24.20 -21.63 -10.69
CA MET A 320 24.28 -22.51 -9.51
C MET A 320 24.01 -23.99 -9.83
N GLY A 321 23.65 -24.35 -11.07
CA GLY A 321 23.33 -25.73 -11.47
C GLY A 321 21.88 -26.14 -11.21
N TYR A 322 20.96 -25.17 -11.10
CA TYR A 322 19.53 -25.42 -10.96
C TYR A 322 18.86 -25.36 -12.33
N THR A 323 17.79 -26.14 -12.50
CA THR A 323 16.99 -26.16 -13.73
C THR A 323 15.55 -25.77 -13.44
N GLY A 324 14.83 -25.27 -14.44
CA GLY A 324 13.40 -25.04 -14.33
C GLY A 324 12.88 -23.99 -15.29
N HIS A 325 11.75 -23.38 -14.93
CA HIS A 325 10.99 -22.53 -15.84
C HIS A 325 10.50 -21.26 -15.16
N SER A 326 10.32 -20.23 -15.99
CA SER A 326 9.70 -18.96 -15.59
C SER A 326 8.44 -18.71 -16.40
N HIS A 327 7.38 -18.27 -15.74
CA HIS A 327 6.14 -17.84 -16.38
C HIS A 327 5.81 -16.41 -15.98
N CYS A 328 5.27 -15.65 -16.93
CA CYS A 328 4.92 -14.25 -16.72
C CYS A 328 3.40 -14.04 -16.86
N SER A 329 2.82 -13.32 -15.90
CA SER A 329 1.44 -12.81 -15.94
C SER A 329 0.37 -13.87 -16.27
N LEU A 330 0.45 -15.03 -15.63
CA LEU A 330 -0.56 -16.09 -15.75
C LEU A 330 -1.89 -15.69 -15.09
N THR A 331 -3.00 -16.19 -15.64
CA THR A 331 -4.31 -16.16 -14.99
C THR A 331 -4.37 -17.18 -13.84
N ALA A 332 -5.34 -17.06 -12.93
CA ALA A 332 -5.45 -18.02 -11.83
C ALA A 332 -5.67 -19.47 -12.28
N GLN A 333 -6.31 -19.70 -13.43
CA GLN A 333 -6.46 -21.03 -13.99
C GLN A 333 -5.13 -21.58 -14.51
N GLU A 334 -4.38 -20.77 -15.26
CA GLU A 334 -3.07 -21.16 -15.79
C GLU A 334 -2.06 -21.38 -14.66
N THR A 335 -2.05 -20.53 -13.62
CA THR A 335 -1.23 -20.72 -12.43
C THR A 335 -1.48 -22.08 -11.78
N LYS A 336 -2.75 -22.46 -11.62
CA LYS A 336 -3.14 -23.76 -11.07
C LYS A 336 -2.65 -24.91 -11.94
N GLN A 337 -2.81 -24.79 -13.26
CA GLN A 337 -2.35 -25.81 -14.20
C GLN A 337 -0.83 -25.97 -14.12
N VAL A 338 -0.07 -24.88 -14.19
CA VAL A 338 1.40 -24.90 -14.10
C VAL A 338 1.87 -25.54 -12.80
N LEU A 339 1.37 -25.10 -11.64
CA LEU A 339 1.80 -25.66 -10.36
C LEU A 339 1.41 -27.14 -10.20
N THR A 340 0.26 -27.55 -10.73
CA THR A 340 -0.17 -28.95 -10.73
C THR A 340 0.73 -29.80 -11.63
N SER A 341 1.06 -29.32 -12.83
CA SER A 341 1.99 -30.00 -13.73
C SER A 341 3.40 -30.11 -13.14
N VAL A 342 3.86 -29.09 -12.41
CA VAL A 342 5.15 -29.15 -11.69
C VAL A 342 5.09 -30.22 -10.61
N ARG A 343 4.04 -30.24 -9.78
CA ARG A 343 3.84 -31.24 -8.71
C ARG A 343 3.96 -32.68 -9.21
N GLU A 344 3.52 -32.93 -10.44
CA GLU A 344 3.47 -34.26 -11.07
C GLU A 344 4.73 -34.58 -11.90
N MET A 345 5.73 -33.70 -11.90
CA MET A 345 6.93 -33.84 -12.72
C MET A 345 7.91 -34.87 -12.15
N GLN A 346 8.27 -35.88 -12.95
CA GLN A 346 9.26 -36.91 -12.58
C GLN A 346 10.65 -36.36 -12.25
N LEU A 347 11.00 -35.17 -12.76
CA LEU A 347 12.27 -34.50 -12.42
C LEU A 347 12.39 -34.24 -10.91
N LEU A 348 11.28 -34.00 -10.21
CA LEU A 348 11.28 -33.75 -8.78
C LEU A 348 11.84 -34.93 -7.98
N ASP A 349 11.70 -36.16 -8.48
CA ASP A 349 12.27 -37.37 -7.86
C ASP A 349 13.81 -37.34 -7.83
N ARG A 350 14.45 -36.65 -8.78
CA ARG A 350 15.90 -36.70 -9.01
C ARG A 350 16.66 -35.48 -8.48
N VAL A 351 16.01 -34.34 -8.36
CA VAL A 351 16.64 -33.12 -7.83
C VAL A 351 16.79 -33.16 -6.31
N GLY A 352 17.75 -32.41 -5.78
CA GLY A 352 17.99 -32.28 -4.34
C GLY A 352 16.99 -31.39 -3.61
N CYS A 353 16.39 -30.41 -4.29
CA CYS A 353 15.41 -29.50 -3.71
C CYS A 353 14.47 -28.89 -4.76
N ALA A 354 13.43 -28.19 -4.30
CA ALA A 354 12.63 -27.31 -5.15
C ALA A 354 12.53 -25.91 -4.56
N VAL A 355 12.63 -24.91 -5.44
CA VAL A 355 12.51 -23.48 -5.12
C VAL A 355 11.37 -22.89 -5.94
N PHE A 356 10.41 -22.25 -5.27
CA PHE A 356 9.27 -21.58 -5.90
C PHE A 356 9.37 -20.09 -5.59
N ILE A 357 9.47 -19.27 -6.63
CA ILE A 357 9.57 -17.81 -6.48
C ILE A 357 8.32 -17.20 -7.10
N ILE A 358 7.51 -16.54 -6.29
CA ILE A 358 6.26 -15.91 -6.72
C ILE A 358 6.34 -14.41 -6.44
N SER A 359 6.38 -13.62 -7.52
CA SER A 359 6.42 -12.16 -7.47
C SER A 359 5.10 -11.58 -7.95
N SER A 360 4.38 -10.82 -7.12
CA SER A 360 3.09 -10.22 -7.47
C SER A 360 2.67 -9.10 -6.51
N HIS A 361 1.49 -8.51 -6.70
CA HIS A 361 0.79 -7.78 -5.64
C HIS A 361 0.24 -8.74 -4.58
N GLY A 362 0.54 -8.45 -3.32
CA GLY A 362 0.10 -9.21 -2.17
C GLY A 362 -1.12 -8.61 -1.48
N ILE A 363 -1.95 -9.48 -0.90
CA ILE A 363 -2.97 -9.10 0.08
C ILE A 363 -2.48 -9.62 1.43
N GLY A 364 -1.67 -8.81 2.11
CA GLY A 364 -0.81 -9.28 3.20
C GLY A 364 0.17 -10.36 2.72
N ASN A 365 0.62 -11.22 3.62
CA ASN A 365 1.56 -12.31 3.30
C ASN A 365 0.85 -13.64 2.94
N GLU A 366 -0.48 -13.66 2.99
CA GLU A 366 -1.26 -14.89 2.85
C GLU A 366 -1.73 -15.17 1.42
N LYS A 367 -1.75 -14.14 0.57
CA LYS A 367 -2.40 -14.20 -0.75
C LYS A 367 -1.73 -13.28 -1.76
N PHE A 368 -1.85 -13.63 -3.04
CA PHE A 368 -1.34 -12.84 -4.16
C PHE A 368 -2.36 -12.75 -5.30
N LEU A 369 -2.22 -11.71 -6.12
CA LEU A 369 -3.04 -11.48 -7.31
C LEU A 369 -2.45 -12.18 -8.54
N THR A 370 -3.31 -12.70 -9.40
CA THR A 370 -2.96 -13.22 -10.73
C THR A 370 -3.34 -12.19 -11.81
N SER A 371 -2.92 -12.41 -13.07
CA SER A 371 -3.11 -11.39 -14.12
C SER A 371 -4.58 -11.08 -14.43
N ASP A 372 -5.49 -12.02 -14.18
CA ASP A 372 -6.94 -11.87 -14.27
C ASP A 372 -7.58 -11.33 -12.97
N MET A 373 -6.78 -10.68 -12.09
CA MET A 373 -7.22 -10.07 -10.84
C MET A 373 -7.86 -11.03 -9.83
N ARG A 374 -7.67 -12.34 -10.02
CA ARG A 374 -8.07 -13.36 -9.04
C ARG A 374 -7.02 -13.48 -7.94
N VAL A 375 -7.47 -13.98 -6.80
CA VAL A 375 -6.64 -14.11 -5.59
C VAL A 375 -6.35 -15.59 -5.34
N LEU A 376 -5.07 -15.93 -5.18
CA LEU A 376 -4.62 -17.24 -4.74
C LEU A 376 -3.90 -17.15 -3.39
N SER A 377 -3.92 -18.23 -2.61
CA SER A 377 -3.30 -18.28 -1.28
C SER A 377 -1.89 -18.89 -1.34
N THR A 378 -0.96 -18.33 -0.57
CA THR A 378 0.38 -18.90 -0.36
C THR A 378 0.32 -20.24 0.37
N GLN A 379 -0.61 -20.40 1.31
CA GLN A 379 -0.86 -21.67 1.99
C GLN A 379 -1.25 -22.75 0.99
N TRP A 380 -2.19 -22.46 0.09
CA TRP A 380 -2.59 -23.41 -0.96
C TRP A 380 -1.41 -23.82 -1.86
N VAL A 381 -0.53 -22.86 -2.22
CA VAL A 381 0.69 -23.18 -2.99
C VAL A 381 1.59 -24.13 -2.20
N CYS A 382 1.83 -23.88 -0.92
CA CYS A 382 2.67 -24.74 -0.08
C CYS A 382 2.07 -26.15 0.06
N GLU A 383 0.76 -26.23 0.27
CA GLU A 383 0.02 -27.49 0.44
C GLU A 383 0.05 -28.39 -0.79
N LEU A 384 0.19 -27.83 -2.01
CA LEU A 384 0.37 -28.63 -3.23
C LEU A 384 1.66 -29.48 -3.19
N PHE A 385 2.65 -29.09 -2.40
CA PHE A 385 3.96 -29.72 -2.34
C PHE A 385 4.28 -30.35 -0.98
N LYS A 386 3.28 -30.54 -0.12
CA LYS A 386 3.45 -31.37 1.08
C LYS A 386 3.69 -32.83 0.69
N ASP A 387 4.24 -33.60 1.62
CA ASP A 387 4.74 -34.95 1.34
C ASP A 387 3.65 -35.90 0.80
N SER A 388 2.39 -35.77 1.23
CA SER A 388 1.29 -36.59 0.68
C SER A 388 0.87 -36.20 -0.75
N GLU A 389 1.09 -34.95 -1.17
CA GLU A 389 0.65 -34.41 -2.46
C GLU A 389 1.78 -34.43 -3.51
N CYS A 390 3.04 -34.34 -3.08
CA CYS A 390 4.22 -34.36 -3.95
C CYS A 390 5.27 -35.34 -3.42
N PRO A 391 5.10 -36.66 -3.66
CA PRO A 391 6.03 -37.68 -3.18
C PRO A 391 7.49 -37.47 -3.65
N GLY A 392 7.69 -36.89 -4.85
CA GLY A 392 9.03 -36.60 -5.38
C GLY A 392 9.84 -35.60 -4.56
N LEU A 393 9.16 -34.76 -3.76
CA LEU A 393 9.78 -33.80 -2.83
C LEU A 393 9.69 -34.22 -1.35
N LYS A 394 9.21 -35.44 -1.07
CA LYS A 394 9.17 -35.98 0.28
C LYS A 394 10.57 -36.04 0.89
N ASN A 395 10.73 -35.55 2.12
CA ASN A 395 12.01 -35.43 2.83
C ASN A 395 13.08 -34.55 2.12
N LYS A 396 12.67 -33.74 1.14
CA LYS A 396 13.54 -32.79 0.43
C LYS A 396 13.16 -31.36 0.77
N PRO A 397 14.15 -30.44 0.81
CA PRO A 397 13.90 -29.04 1.13
C PRO A 397 13.06 -28.36 0.04
N LYS A 398 12.02 -27.66 0.48
CA LYS A 398 11.05 -26.91 -0.32
C LYS A 398 11.11 -25.45 0.09
N LEU A 399 11.68 -24.60 -0.76
CA LEU A 399 11.86 -23.17 -0.49
C LEU A 399 10.82 -22.38 -1.26
N PHE A 400 9.96 -21.64 -0.57
CA PHE A 400 9.01 -20.71 -1.17
C PHE A 400 9.47 -19.28 -0.91
N ILE A 401 9.67 -18.50 -1.97
CA ILE A 401 10.03 -17.09 -1.89
C ILE A 401 8.85 -16.30 -2.43
N PHE A 402 8.17 -15.61 -1.53
CA PHE A 402 7.00 -14.79 -1.82
C PHE A 402 7.40 -13.32 -1.82
N ASP A 403 7.63 -12.79 -3.02
CA ASP A 403 7.99 -11.40 -3.21
C ASP A 403 6.74 -10.57 -3.54
N PHE A 404 6.11 -10.02 -2.50
CA PHE A 404 4.80 -9.38 -2.63
C PHE A 404 4.83 -7.88 -2.44
N CYS A 405 4.26 -7.14 -3.40
CA CYS A 405 3.94 -5.73 -3.25
C CYS A 405 2.66 -5.57 -2.42
N CYS A 406 2.81 -5.31 -1.12
CA CYS A 406 1.68 -5.16 -0.21
C CYS A 406 1.34 -3.68 -0.01
N GLY A 407 0.41 -3.13 -0.82
CA GLY A 407 -0.22 -1.85 -0.45
C GLY A 407 -1.22 -1.22 -1.41
N TYR A 408 -1.63 -1.92 -2.48
CA TYR A 408 -2.70 -1.43 -3.36
C TYR A 408 -4.10 -1.93 -2.99
N TYR A 409 -4.21 -3.05 -2.27
CA TYR A 409 -5.50 -3.69 -2.00
C TYR A 409 -5.93 -3.51 -0.54
N LYS A 410 -6.81 -2.54 -0.28
CA LYS A 410 -7.66 -2.57 0.92
C LYS A 410 -8.76 -3.61 0.68
N GLU A 411 -9.03 -4.47 1.65
CA GLU A 411 -10.13 -5.45 1.60
C GLU A 411 -11.49 -4.75 1.43
N GLU A 412 -11.85 -4.33 0.22
CA GLU A 412 -13.22 -3.95 -0.10
C GLU A 412 -13.96 -5.19 -0.59
N ASN A 413 -14.89 -5.68 0.24
CA ASN A 413 -15.97 -6.59 -0.12
C ASN A 413 -15.65 -8.08 -0.37
N VAL A 414 -14.84 -8.73 0.47
CA VAL A 414 -14.99 -10.19 0.65
C VAL A 414 -16.10 -10.44 1.67
N ARG A 415 -17.26 -10.93 1.19
CA ARG A 415 -18.32 -11.47 2.03
C ARG A 415 -17.70 -12.47 3.02
N ARG A 416 -17.66 -12.13 4.31
CA ARG A 416 -17.35 -13.08 5.40
C ARG A 416 -18.43 -14.16 5.42
N ASN A 417 -18.25 -15.22 4.65
CA ASN A 417 -19.10 -16.39 4.71
C ASN A 417 -18.49 -17.47 5.59
N LYS A 418 -19.09 -17.52 6.79
CA LYS A 418 -19.35 -18.66 7.69
C LYS A 418 -18.20 -19.45 8.31
N ARG A 419 -18.33 -19.51 9.65
CA ARG A 419 -17.79 -20.50 10.62
C ARG A 419 -17.34 -21.81 9.98
N VAL A 420 -16.06 -22.13 10.15
CA VAL A 420 -15.54 -23.49 9.97
C VAL A 420 -15.87 -24.33 11.22
N LYS A 421 -16.47 -25.50 10.98
CA LYS A 421 -16.69 -26.57 11.96
C LYS A 421 -15.44 -27.48 11.98
N TYR A 422 -14.99 -27.82 13.18
CA TYR A 422 -14.05 -28.88 13.60
C TYR A 422 -13.12 -29.54 12.56
N THR A 423 -11.86 -29.11 12.60
CA THR A 423 -10.58 -29.85 12.55
C THR A 423 -10.55 -31.26 11.93
N ARG A 424 -10.18 -31.33 10.64
CA ARG A 424 -9.27 -32.39 10.18
C ARG A 424 -7.88 -32.06 10.71
N VAL A 425 -7.15 -33.06 11.20
CA VAL A 425 -5.70 -32.92 11.41
C VAL A 425 -5.10 -32.90 10.01
N GLU A 426 -4.80 -31.71 9.49
CA GLU A 426 -4.08 -31.57 8.23
C GLU A 426 -2.62 -32.00 8.47
N GLU A 427 -2.07 -32.78 7.54
CA GLU A 427 -0.64 -33.11 7.55
C GLU A 427 0.16 -31.80 7.56
N PRO A 428 1.03 -31.58 8.57
CA PRO A 428 1.81 -30.36 8.66
C PRO A 428 2.86 -30.33 7.53
N LEU A 429 3.18 -29.13 7.06
CA LEU A 429 4.30 -28.92 6.15
C LEU A 429 5.61 -29.40 6.81
N GLN A 430 6.41 -30.15 6.07
CA GLN A 430 7.72 -30.66 6.47
C GLN A 430 8.78 -30.20 5.47
N ASP A 431 10.02 -30.03 5.93
CA ASP A 431 11.15 -29.59 5.11
C ASP A 431 10.85 -28.35 4.26
N THR A 432 9.98 -27.46 4.77
CA THR A 432 9.46 -26.32 4.02
C THR A 432 9.86 -25.03 4.70
N VAL A 433 10.31 -24.05 3.91
CA VAL A 433 10.62 -22.72 4.40
C VAL A 433 10.03 -21.67 3.47
N CYS A 434 9.40 -20.65 4.06
CA CYS A 434 8.79 -19.55 3.33
C CYS A 434 9.52 -18.26 3.66
N LEU A 435 10.11 -17.62 2.65
CA LEU A 435 10.71 -16.29 2.72
C LEU A 435 9.74 -15.28 2.12
N TYR A 436 9.21 -14.40 2.94
CA TYR A 436 8.37 -13.28 2.51
C TYR A 436 9.23 -12.03 2.39
N SER A 437 9.14 -11.28 1.28
CA SER A 437 9.94 -10.06 1.11
C SER A 437 9.59 -8.97 2.13
N SER A 438 8.32 -8.86 2.53
CA SER A 438 7.85 -7.84 3.48
C SER A 438 7.11 -8.43 4.70
N SER A 439 7.15 -7.72 5.82
CA SER A 439 6.38 -8.00 7.04
C SER A 439 5.16 -7.10 7.12
N GLY A 440 4.01 -7.54 6.59
CA GLY A 440 2.78 -6.74 6.64
C GLY A 440 2.75 -5.60 5.62
N SER A 441 1.68 -4.80 5.65
CA SER A 441 1.20 -3.82 4.65
C SER A 441 2.18 -2.67 4.30
N PHE A 442 3.36 -3.03 3.82
CA PHE A 442 4.39 -2.14 3.34
C PHE A 442 4.76 -2.54 1.92
N THR A 443 4.56 -1.58 1.02
CA THR A 443 4.95 -1.58 -0.39
C THR A 443 6.46 -1.49 -0.49
N SER A 444 7.10 -2.57 -0.92
CA SER A 444 8.54 -2.64 -1.13
C SER A 444 8.86 -2.91 -2.59
N TYR A 445 8.74 -1.91 -3.45
CA TYR A 445 9.49 -1.92 -4.70
C TYR A 445 10.24 -0.61 -4.83
N SER A 446 11.42 -0.54 -4.21
CA SER A 446 12.47 0.35 -4.70
C SER A 446 13.01 -0.29 -5.98
N PHE A 447 12.79 0.39 -7.11
CA PHE A 447 13.29 -0.05 -8.41
C PHE A 447 14.72 0.43 -8.58
N THR A 448 15.61 -0.49 -8.92
CA THR A 448 16.96 -0.18 -9.37
C THR A 448 16.99 -0.21 -10.90
N LYS A 449 18.08 0.24 -11.51
CA LYS A 449 18.31 0.05 -12.97
C LYS A 449 18.35 -1.44 -13.37
N GLU A 450 18.40 -2.36 -12.41
CA GLU A 450 18.73 -3.79 -12.60
C GLU A 450 17.56 -4.73 -12.26
N GLY A 451 16.48 -4.24 -11.66
CA GLY A 451 15.37 -5.05 -11.13
C GLY A 451 14.80 -4.47 -9.84
N THR A 452 13.98 -5.24 -9.14
CA THR A 452 13.46 -4.86 -7.83
C THR A 452 14.55 -5.00 -6.76
N ALA A 453 14.54 -4.14 -5.74
CA ALA A 453 15.59 -4.15 -4.72
C ALA A 453 15.67 -5.48 -3.96
N PHE A 454 14.53 -6.13 -3.67
CA PHE A 454 14.52 -7.44 -3.02
C PHE A 454 15.18 -8.52 -3.89
N ASN A 455 14.73 -8.70 -5.15
CA ASN A 455 15.30 -9.74 -6.02
C ASN A 455 16.74 -9.44 -6.42
N THR A 456 17.12 -8.16 -6.52
CA THR A 456 18.51 -7.73 -6.71
C THR A 456 19.39 -8.14 -5.52
N ALA A 457 18.94 -7.84 -4.29
CA ALA A 457 19.63 -8.24 -3.07
C ALA A 457 19.72 -9.78 -2.93
N LEU A 458 18.64 -10.49 -3.27
CA LEU A 458 18.60 -11.94 -3.29
C LEU A 458 19.60 -12.53 -4.28
N CYS A 459 19.62 -12.03 -5.52
CA CYS A 459 20.55 -12.47 -6.55
C CYS A 459 22.00 -12.24 -6.14
N ARG A 460 22.33 -11.05 -5.60
CA ARG A 460 23.67 -10.73 -5.10
C ARG A 460 24.07 -11.63 -3.94
N THR A 461 23.18 -11.82 -2.98
CA THR A 461 23.40 -12.69 -1.82
C THR A 461 23.69 -14.12 -2.26
N LEU A 462 22.84 -14.69 -3.13
CA LEU A 462 23.04 -16.04 -3.64
C LEU A 462 24.37 -16.15 -4.40
N ALA A 463 24.65 -15.23 -5.33
CA ALA A 463 25.89 -15.28 -6.11
C ALA A 463 27.16 -15.18 -5.24
N GLN A 464 27.15 -14.31 -4.24
CA GLN A 464 28.33 -14.02 -3.41
C GLN A 464 28.53 -15.02 -2.29
N HIS A 465 27.47 -15.65 -1.76
CA HIS A 465 27.55 -16.35 -0.48
C HIS A 465 27.09 -17.82 -0.52
N SER A 466 26.36 -18.25 -1.54
CA SER A 466 25.79 -19.62 -1.60
C SER A 466 26.83 -20.75 -1.64
N HIS A 467 28.09 -20.41 -1.96
CA HIS A 467 29.20 -21.35 -2.04
C HIS A 467 29.73 -21.86 -0.68
N HIS A 468 29.37 -21.21 0.43
CA HIS A 468 29.84 -21.61 1.77
C HIS A 468 28.84 -21.39 2.90
N HIS A 469 27.84 -20.52 2.73
CA HIS A 469 26.86 -20.24 3.78
C HIS A 469 25.65 -21.19 3.71
N GLU A 470 25.16 -21.62 4.89
CA GLU A 470 23.86 -22.29 5.00
C GLU A 470 22.70 -21.28 4.89
N LEU A 471 21.47 -21.77 4.75
CA LEU A 471 20.27 -20.94 4.58
C LEU A 471 20.12 -19.85 5.65
N ALA A 472 20.38 -20.16 6.93
CA ALA A 472 20.26 -19.18 8.01
C ALA A 472 21.30 -18.05 7.87
N ASP A 473 22.54 -18.39 7.48
CA ASP A 473 23.59 -17.41 7.20
C ASP A 473 23.25 -16.58 5.95
N LEU A 474 22.76 -17.21 4.89
CA LEU A 474 22.30 -16.53 3.68
C LEU A 474 21.17 -15.56 3.97
N TYR A 475 20.22 -15.93 4.83
CA TYR A 475 19.16 -15.02 5.26
C TYR A 475 19.74 -13.81 5.99
N ARG A 476 20.74 -13.98 6.88
CA ARG A 476 21.41 -12.83 7.53
C ARG A 476 22.15 -11.95 6.53
N GLN A 477 22.80 -12.52 5.51
CA GLN A 477 23.44 -11.75 4.44
C GLN A 477 22.40 -11.02 3.57
N LEU A 478 21.27 -11.66 3.27
CA LEU A 478 20.17 -11.04 2.55
C LEU A 478 19.64 -9.81 3.30
N LEU A 479 19.44 -9.89 4.61
CA LEU A 479 19.00 -8.75 5.42
C LEU A 479 20.00 -7.58 5.33
N LYS A 480 21.31 -7.86 5.33
CA LYS A 480 22.36 -6.84 5.13
C LYS A 480 22.31 -6.24 3.73
N GLU A 481 22.24 -7.07 2.68
CA GLU A 481 22.14 -6.61 1.29
C GLU A 481 20.87 -5.81 1.03
N CYS A 482 19.74 -6.19 1.63
CA CYS A 482 18.51 -5.42 1.62
C CYS A 482 18.74 -4.04 2.25
N THR A 483 19.34 -3.98 3.43
CA THR A 483 19.66 -2.71 4.12
C THR A 483 20.56 -1.81 3.26
N ASN A 484 21.60 -2.38 2.64
CA ASN A 484 22.55 -1.65 1.81
C ASN A 484 21.92 -1.11 0.50
N ASN A 485 20.94 -1.82 -0.07
CA ASN A 485 20.25 -1.40 -1.29
C ASN A 485 19.00 -0.53 -1.04
N SER A 486 18.91 0.11 0.14
CA SER A 486 17.76 0.95 0.52
C SER A 486 16.42 0.19 0.39
N TYR A 487 16.43 -1.12 0.65
CA TYR A 487 15.22 -1.92 0.74
C TYR A 487 14.51 -1.60 2.06
N THR A 488 13.25 -1.19 1.97
CA THR A 488 12.47 -0.68 3.11
C THR A 488 11.62 -1.76 3.77
N GLY A 489 11.54 -2.95 3.18
CA GLY A 489 10.86 -4.11 3.75
C GLY A 489 11.74 -4.84 4.77
N SER A 490 11.10 -5.65 5.61
CA SER A 490 11.79 -6.57 6.53
C SER A 490 11.49 -8.01 6.11
N PRO A 491 12.36 -8.66 5.33
CA PRO A 491 12.13 -10.01 4.87
C PRO A 491 11.94 -10.96 6.04
N GLN A 492 10.91 -11.80 6.01
CA GLN A 492 10.60 -12.76 7.08
C GLN A 492 10.78 -14.19 6.62
N LEU A 493 11.56 -14.96 7.37
CA LEU A 493 11.75 -16.38 7.15
C LEU A 493 10.87 -17.19 8.11
N HIS A 494 9.97 -18.01 7.56
CA HIS A 494 9.06 -18.88 8.30
C HIS A 494 9.47 -20.34 8.05
N ASN A 495 9.66 -21.12 9.10
CA ASN A 495 10.14 -22.49 9.04
C ASN A 495 9.02 -23.47 9.39
N PHE A 496 8.82 -24.48 8.55
CA PHE A 496 7.87 -25.57 8.75
C PHE A 496 8.58 -26.93 8.62
N GLY A 497 9.01 -27.48 9.76
CA GLY A 497 9.71 -28.77 9.79
C GLY A 497 11.06 -28.78 9.06
N PHE A 498 11.65 -27.63 8.79
CA PHE A 498 12.95 -27.49 8.11
C PHE A 498 14.07 -27.62 9.14
N THR A 499 14.47 -28.86 9.42
CA THR A 499 15.29 -29.23 10.59
C THR A 499 16.77 -29.42 10.28
N LYS A 500 17.14 -29.63 9.02
CA LYS A 500 18.53 -29.84 8.59
C LYS A 500 19.14 -28.57 8.02
N LYS A 501 20.46 -28.47 8.09
CA LYS A 501 21.24 -27.42 7.42
C LYS A 501 21.09 -27.56 5.92
N PHE A 502 20.78 -26.45 5.26
CA PHE A 502 20.62 -26.39 3.81
C PHE A 502 21.70 -25.50 3.22
N PHE A 503 22.45 -26.07 2.27
CA PHE A 503 23.42 -25.36 1.45
C PHE A 503 22.98 -25.47 0.00
N PHE A 504 22.95 -24.35 -0.72
CA PHE A 504 22.57 -24.37 -2.14
C PHE A 504 23.58 -25.13 -3.01
N ASN A 505 24.85 -25.19 -2.58
CA ASN A 505 25.96 -25.94 -3.18
C ASN A 505 26.12 -25.74 -4.72
N PRO A 506 26.44 -24.52 -5.19
CA PRO A 506 26.58 -24.24 -6.62
C PRO A 506 27.52 -25.20 -7.36
N ILE A 507 27.17 -25.62 -8.58
CA ILE A 507 27.98 -26.54 -9.39
C ILE A 507 29.11 -25.82 -10.15
N HIS A 508 28.82 -24.67 -10.76
CA HIS A 508 29.75 -23.96 -11.66
C HIS A 508 30.45 -22.77 -11.02
#